data_AF-A0A8J7NNE3-F1
#
_entry.id   AF-A0A8J7NNE3-F1
#
_cell.length_a   1.000
_cell.length_b   1.000
_cell.length_c   1.000
_cell.angle_alpha   90.00
_cell.angle_beta   90.00
_cell.angle_gamma   90.00
#
_symmetry.space_group_name_H-M   'P 1'
#
loop_
_entity.id
_entity.type
_entity.pdbx_description
1 polymer ?
#
loop_
_entity_poly.entity_id
_entity_poly.type
_entity_poly.pdbx_seq_one_letter_code
_entity_poly.pdbx_strand_id
1 'polypeptide(L)'
;METCSILRSAGVLESGTYVIDPDGEDQGVEPFPVFCDMNSLRADGVTVVGHDSESRTRVSPFEEAGCYSRQITYRQASLLQLRSLIQASESCTQLVKLECRHTRFLGEEWGWWVSWDGRRMNSWGSTSTDSKKCACGERGNTGY
;
A
#
# COMPACT_ATOMS: atom_id res chain seq x y z
N MET A 1 17.47 14.75 2.20
CA MET A 1 17.27 13.88 3.39
C MET A 1 16.52 12.65 2.92
N GLU A 2 16.94 11.46 3.32
CA GLU A 2 16.54 10.24 2.61
C GLU A 2 15.09 9.80 2.93
N THR A 3 14.67 9.84 4.20
CA THR A 3 13.34 9.37 4.61
C THR A 3 12.77 10.17 5.79
N CYS A 4 11.47 10.02 6.07
CA CYS A 4 10.84 10.60 7.26
C CYS A 4 11.46 10.08 8.58
N SER A 5 11.94 8.83 8.61
CA SER A 5 12.58 8.27 9.80
C SER A 5 13.95 8.90 10.07
N ILE A 6 14.69 9.26 9.01
CA ILE A 6 15.93 10.03 9.13
C ILE A 6 15.66 11.49 9.55
N LEU A 7 14.61 12.12 9.00
CA LEU A 7 14.18 13.45 9.47
C LEU A 7 13.85 13.42 10.97
N ARG A 8 13.12 12.40 11.42
CA ARG A 8 12.75 12.22 12.82
C ARG A 8 13.97 12.03 13.71
N SER A 9 14.92 11.18 13.32
CA SER A 9 16.15 10.95 14.10
C SER A 9 17.07 12.17 14.15
N ALA A 10 17.00 13.04 13.14
CA ALA A 10 17.68 14.34 13.09
C ALA A 10 16.99 15.44 13.93
N GLY A 11 15.88 15.14 14.60
CA GLY A 11 15.18 16.06 15.50
C GLY A 11 13.99 16.80 14.88
N VAL A 12 13.53 16.42 13.68
CA VAL A 12 12.28 16.95 13.11
C VAL A 12 11.09 16.26 13.78
N LEU A 13 10.37 17.00 14.62
CA LEU A 13 9.29 16.44 15.44
C LEU A 13 7.87 16.76 14.94
N GLU A 14 7.73 17.77 14.09
CA GLU A 14 6.45 18.21 13.53
C GLU A 14 6.00 17.25 12.41
N SER A 15 4.75 16.80 12.44
CA SER A 15 4.16 16.08 11.30
C SER A 15 3.83 17.07 10.18
N GLY A 16 4.03 16.67 8.93
CA GLY A 16 3.81 17.58 7.80
C GLY A 16 4.29 17.02 6.47
N THR A 17 4.18 17.82 5.42
CA THR A 17 4.71 17.47 4.10
C THR A 17 6.19 17.83 4.01
N TYR A 18 7.03 16.85 3.66
CA TYR A 18 8.45 17.00 3.45
C TYR A 18 8.86 16.45 2.09
N VAL A 19 9.91 17.01 1.50
CA VAL A 19 10.56 16.42 0.32
C VAL A 19 11.64 15.47 0.81
N ILE A 20 11.56 14.21 0.39
CA ILE A 20 12.52 13.17 0.72
C ILE A 20 13.17 12.62 -0.56
N ASP A 21 14.33 11.99 -0.38
CA ASP A 21 15.14 11.42 -1.45
C ASP A 21 15.65 10.01 -1.08
N PRO A 22 14.82 8.97 -1.17
CA PRO A 22 15.09 7.69 -0.50
C PRO A 22 16.27 6.90 -1.06
N ASP A 23 16.62 7.07 -2.32
CA ASP A 23 17.82 6.48 -2.93
C ASP A 23 19.08 7.31 -2.67
N GLY A 24 18.92 8.56 -2.24
CA GLY A 24 20.02 9.46 -1.89
C GLY A 24 20.42 10.39 -3.04
N GLU A 25 21.14 11.45 -2.66
CA GLU A 25 21.48 12.52 -3.58
C GLU A 25 22.30 12.00 -4.77
N ASP A 26 21.94 12.47 -5.97
CA ASP A 26 22.55 12.10 -7.25
C ASP A 26 22.51 10.59 -7.59
N GLN A 27 21.58 9.80 -7.02
CA GLN A 27 21.42 8.36 -7.34
C GLN A 27 20.44 8.05 -8.47
N GLY A 28 19.76 9.05 -9.02
CA GLY A 28 19.03 8.96 -10.29
C GLY A 28 17.52 8.79 -10.19
N VAL A 29 16.93 8.79 -8.98
CA VAL A 29 15.52 9.03 -8.77
C VAL A 29 15.33 10.41 -8.13
N GLU A 30 14.43 11.22 -8.69
CA GLU A 30 14.22 12.58 -8.19
C GLU A 30 13.55 12.59 -6.80
N PRO A 31 13.88 13.56 -5.93
CA PRO A 31 13.18 13.78 -4.67
C PRO A 31 11.69 14.04 -4.87
N PHE A 32 10.85 13.68 -3.89
CA PHE A 32 9.39 13.87 -3.98
C PHE A 32 8.72 14.20 -2.65
N PRO A 33 7.56 14.89 -2.68
CA PRO A 33 6.82 15.23 -1.48
C PRO A 33 6.10 14.01 -0.90
N VAL A 34 6.18 13.86 0.42
CA VAL A 34 5.48 12.86 1.22
C VAL A 34 4.94 13.50 2.48
N PHE A 35 3.93 12.89 3.11
CA PHE A 35 3.53 13.27 4.46
C PHE A 35 4.33 12.45 5.47
N CYS A 36 5.08 13.11 6.34
CA CYS A 36 5.75 12.47 7.47
C CYS A 36 4.84 12.53 8.69
N ASP A 37 4.39 11.37 9.15
CA ASP A 37 3.76 11.26 10.46
C ASP A 37 4.83 11.03 11.53
N MET A 38 5.24 12.13 12.14
CA MET A 38 6.23 12.14 13.22
C MET A 38 5.63 11.75 14.58
N ASN A 39 4.30 11.72 14.69
CA ASN A 39 3.58 11.39 15.92
C ASN A 39 3.09 9.94 15.94
N SER A 40 3.65 9.09 15.07
CA SER A 40 3.40 7.65 15.08
C SER A 40 3.62 7.08 16.48
N LEU A 41 2.88 6.02 16.85
CA LEU A 41 3.00 5.38 18.17
C LEU A 41 4.42 4.90 18.49
N ARG A 42 5.22 4.63 17.45
CA ARG A 42 6.62 4.19 17.56
C ARG A 42 7.62 5.35 17.57
N ALA A 43 7.16 6.58 17.35
CA ALA A 43 7.98 7.79 17.21
C ALA A 43 9.10 7.65 16.17
N ASP A 44 8.88 6.82 15.14
CA ASP A 44 9.85 6.39 14.13
C ASP A 44 9.82 7.23 12.85
N GLY A 45 8.88 8.19 12.71
CA GLY A 45 8.77 9.04 11.53
C GLY A 45 8.26 8.26 10.32
N VAL A 46 6.95 7.99 10.29
CA VAL A 46 6.33 7.17 9.24
C VAL A 46 6.18 7.99 7.96
N THR A 47 6.65 7.44 6.85
CA THR A 47 6.42 8.03 5.51
C THR A 47 5.05 7.58 4.99
N VAL A 48 4.17 8.54 4.71
CA VAL A 48 2.82 8.30 4.18
C VAL A 48 2.73 8.85 2.76
N VAL A 49 2.41 7.98 1.81
CA VAL A 49 2.17 8.35 0.41
C VAL A 49 0.74 8.01 0.04
N GLY A 50 -0.05 9.05 -0.25
CA GLY A 50 -1.46 8.89 -0.57
C GLY A 50 -1.74 8.47 -2.03
N HIS A 51 -2.93 7.93 -2.26
CA HIS A 51 -3.40 7.49 -3.57
C HIS A 51 -4.88 7.84 -3.84
N ASP A 52 -5.30 7.73 -5.09
CA ASP A 52 -6.61 8.18 -5.57
C ASP A 52 -7.82 7.29 -5.19
N SER A 53 -7.65 6.39 -4.24
CA SER A 53 -8.63 5.32 -3.95
C SER A 53 -8.76 5.03 -2.45
N GLU A 54 -8.40 6.00 -1.61
CA GLU A 54 -8.53 5.91 -0.14
C GLU A 54 -9.97 6.08 0.34
N SER A 55 -10.80 6.78 -0.45
CA SER A 55 -12.21 7.00 -0.13
C SER A 55 -13.07 5.79 -0.45
N ARG A 56 -14.07 5.55 0.40
CA ARG A 56 -15.08 4.51 0.19
C ARG A 56 -15.79 4.72 -1.15
N THR A 57 -15.66 3.76 -2.04
CA THR A 57 -16.27 3.81 -3.37
C THR A 57 -17.34 2.72 -3.47
N ARG A 58 -18.57 3.10 -3.86
CA ARG A 58 -19.63 2.13 -4.10
C ARG A 58 -19.40 1.47 -5.45
N VAL A 59 -19.31 0.16 -5.45
CA VAL A 59 -19.17 -0.65 -6.66
C VAL A 59 -20.56 -1.12 -7.09
N SER A 60 -20.88 -0.95 -8.37
CA SER A 60 -22.12 -1.49 -8.96
C SER A 60 -22.09 -3.02 -8.94
N PRO A 61 -23.25 -3.71 -8.97
CA PRO A 61 -23.26 -5.16 -9.09
C PRO A 61 -22.61 -5.60 -10.39
N PHE A 62 -21.76 -6.59 -10.32
CA PHE A 62 -21.18 -7.24 -11.47
C PHE A 62 -21.09 -8.75 -11.20
N GLU A 63 -21.30 -9.55 -12.24
CA GLU A 63 -21.54 -10.99 -12.11
C GLU A 63 -20.38 -11.87 -12.58
N GLU A 64 -19.39 -11.32 -13.29
CA GLU A 64 -18.23 -12.05 -13.83
C GLU A 64 -16.96 -11.80 -13.01
N ALA A 65 -15.98 -12.70 -13.05
CA ALA A 65 -14.70 -12.48 -12.37
C ALA A 65 -13.92 -11.31 -13.01
N GLY A 66 -13.41 -10.37 -12.21
CA GLY A 66 -12.62 -9.22 -12.69
C GLY A 66 -13.37 -8.15 -13.48
N CYS A 67 -14.69 -8.28 -13.61
CA CYS A 67 -15.59 -7.31 -14.22
C CYS A 67 -15.43 -5.87 -13.69
N TYR A 68 -15.11 -5.74 -12.40
CA TYR A 68 -14.74 -4.51 -11.75
C TYR A 68 -13.24 -4.52 -11.50
N SER A 69 -12.57 -3.48 -11.98
CA SER A 69 -11.18 -3.23 -11.70
C SER A 69 -11.00 -1.76 -11.31
N ARG A 70 -10.02 -1.52 -10.44
CA ARG A 70 -9.64 -0.18 -10.01
C ARG A 70 -8.12 -0.09 -10.03
N GLN A 71 -7.59 0.71 -10.93
CA GLN A 71 -6.18 1.07 -10.92
C GLN A 71 -5.93 2.09 -9.81
N ILE A 72 -4.94 1.81 -8.96
CA ILE A 72 -4.53 2.70 -7.87
C ILE A 72 -3.47 3.67 -8.42
N THR A 73 -3.74 4.97 -8.31
CA THR A 73 -2.84 6.00 -8.80
C THR A 73 -2.26 6.82 -7.64
N TYR A 74 -0.93 6.78 -7.50
CA TYR A 74 -0.17 7.65 -6.60
C TYR A 74 0.17 8.94 -7.34
N ARG A 75 -0.61 9.99 -7.14
CA ARG A 75 -0.48 11.22 -7.95
C ARG A 75 0.77 12.03 -7.66
N GLN A 76 1.36 11.87 -6.47
CA GLN A 76 2.49 12.65 -5.98
C GLN A 76 3.82 11.87 -6.02
N ALA A 77 3.80 10.62 -6.50
CA ALA A 77 4.99 9.78 -6.55
C ALA A 77 4.97 8.88 -7.79
N SER A 78 6.10 8.80 -8.47
CA SER A 78 6.33 7.84 -9.55
C SER A 78 6.56 6.43 -9.00
N LEU A 79 6.48 5.42 -9.87
CA LEU A 79 6.79 4.05 -9.47
C LEU A 79 8.26 3.89 -9.03
N LEU A 80 9.20 4.63 -9.64
CA LEU A 80 10.61 4.60 -9.24
C LEU A 80 10.81 5.14 -7.82
N GLN A 81 10.18 6.28 -7.51
CA GLN A 81 10.18 6.89 -6.18
C GLN A 81 9.56 5.99 -5.11
N LEU A 82 8.44 5.34 -5.43
CA LEU A 82 7.83 4.37 -4.50
C LEU A 82 8.73 3.16 -4.27
N ARG A 83 9.44 2.68 -5.29
CA ARG A 83 10.38 1.56 -5.16
C ARG A 83 11.61 1.92 -4.34
N SER A 84 12.21 3.09 -4.55
CA SER A 84 13.33 3.55 -3.73
C SER A 84 12.90 3.70 -2.28
N LEU A 85 11.71 4.28 -2.03
CA LEU A 85 11.15 4.38 -0.68
C LEU A 85 10.96 3.01 -0.02
N ILE A 86 10.39 2.03 -0.73
CA ILE A 86 10.20 0.67 -0.19
C ILE A 86 11.55 0.03 0.14
N GLN A 87 12.57 0.22 -0.70
CA GLN A 87 13.92 -0.33 -0.48
C GLN A 87 14.64 0.31 0.70
N ALA A 88 14.42 1.62 0.93
CA ALA A 88 14.98 2.36 2.06
C ALA A 88 14.22 2.13 3.38
N SER A 89 13.07 1.44 3.34
CA SER A 89 12.21 1.22 4.51
C SER A 89 12.37 -0.17 5.11
N GLU A 90 12.40 -0.28 6.43
CA GLU A 90 12.40 -1.58 7.13
C GLU A 90 11.14 -2.40 6.82
N SER A 91 9.99 -1.73 6.70
CA SER A 91 8.73 -2.36 6.33
C SER A 91 7.83 -1.40 5.56
N CYS A 92 6.92 -1.95 4.75
CA CYS A 92 5.89 -1.22 4.03
C CYS A 92 4.55 -1.92 4.24
N THR A 93 3.49 -1.14 4.50
CA THR A 93 2.13 -1.66 4.65
C THR A 93 1.17 -0.84 3.82
N GLN A 94 0.29 -1.53 3.08
CA GLN A 94 -0.85 -0.93 2.41
C GLN A 94 -2.12 -1.70 2.80
N LEU A 95 -3.18 -0.97 3.12
CA LEU A 95 -4.46 -1.56 3.48
C LEU A 95 -5.45 -1.48 2.31
N VAL A 96 -6.14 -2.59 2.06
CA VAL A 96 -7.30 -2.65 1.17
C VAL A 96 -8.49 -3.16 1.96
N LYS A 97 -9.62 -2.44 1.88
CA LYS A 97 -10.88 -2.82 2.54
C LYS A 97 -11.96 -3.08 1.50
N LEU A 98 -12.52 -4.29 1.54
CA LEU A 98 -13.70 -4.67 0.76
C LEU A 98 -14.90 -4.84 1.69
N GLU A 99 -15.96 -4.08 1.45
CA GLU A 99 -17.26 -4.25 2.10
C GLU A 99 -18.23 -4.85 1.09
N CYS A 100 -18.77 -6.02 1.37
CA CYS A 100 -19.55 -6.78 0.39
C CYS A 100 -20.70 -7.55 1.06
N ARG A 101 -21.69 -7.93 0.25
CA ARG A 101 -22.79 -8.83 0.62
C ARG A 101 -22.98 -9.81 -0.53
N HIS A 102 -22.99 -11.12 -0.24
CA HIS A 102 -23.13 -12.18 -1.24
C HIS A 102 -22.10 -12.12 -2.39
N THR A 103 -20.82 -11.85 -2.09
CA THR A 103 -19.77 -11.84 -3.12
C THR A 103 -19.00 -13.16 -3.19
N ARG A 104 -18.62 -13.56 -4.40
CA ARG A 104 -17.58 -14.57 -4.63
C ARG A 104 -16.27 -13.81 -4.84
N PHE A 105 -15.38 -13.85 -3.84
CA PHE A 105 -14.12 -13.10 -3.90
C PHE A 105 -12.89 -14.01 -3.86
N LEU A 106 -12.70 -14.77 -2.77
CA LEU A 106 -11.52 -15.63 -2.61
C LEU A 106 -11.67 -16.99 -3.30
N GLY A 107 -12.89 -17.55 -3.31
CA GLY A 107 -13.18 -18.84 -3.97
C GLY A 107 -13.08 -18.71 -5.49
N GLU A 108 -12.55 -19.75 -6.15
CA GLU A 108 -12.38 -19.82 -7.62
C GLU A 108 -11.55 -18.68 -8.23
N GLU A 109 -10.77 -17.96 -7.42
CA GLU A 109 -9.92 -16.84 -7.86
C GLU A 109 -10.71 -15.69 -8.54
N TRP A 110 -11.92 -15.39 -8.05
CA TRP A 110 -12.77 -14.33 -8.60
C TRP A 110 -12.24 -12.92 -8.33
N GLY A 111 -11.48 -12.74 -7.25
CA GLY A 111 -10.85 -11.48 -6.86
C GLY A 111 -9.33 -11.63 -6.71
N TRP A 112 -8.59 -10.74 -7.38
CA TRP A 112 -7.13 -10.66 -7.31
C TRP A 112 -6.67 -9.21 -7.24
N TRP A 113 -5.45 -8.98 -6.79
CA TRP A 113 -4.73 -7.73 -7.01
C TRP A 113 -3.60 -7.95 -8.00
N VAL A 114 -3.11 -6.87 -8.60
CA VAL A 114 -1.99 -6.91 -9.55
C VAL A 114 -0.84 -6.16 -8.91
N SER A 115 0.32 -6.80 -8.81
CA SER A 115 1.53 -6.19 -8.28
C SER A 115 2.09 -5.13 -9.23
N TRP A 116 3.02 -4.33 -8.72
CA TRP A 116 3.66 -3.26 -9.48
C TRP A 116 4.37 -3.72 -10.76
N ASP A 117 4.78 -4.99 -10.84
CA ASP A 117 5.39 -5.63 -12.00
C ASP A 117 4.40 -6.44 -12.86
N GLY A 118 3.10 -6.24 -12.64
CA GLY A 118 2.05 -6.83 -13.48
C GLY A 118 1.68 -8.26 -13.14
N ARG A 119 2.21 -8.84 -12.04
CA ARG A 119 1.85 -10.19 -11.62
C ARG A 119 0.50 -10.20 -10.93
N ARG A 120 -0.35 -11.14 -11.33
CA ARG A 120 -1.60 -11.42 -10.64
C ARG A 120 -1.31 -12.09 -9.30
N MET A 121 -1.91 -11.57 -8.24
CA MET A 121 -1.75 -12.03 -6.87
C MET A 121 -3.10 -12.45 -6.31
N ASN A 122 -3.21 -13.73 -5.95
CA ASN A 122 -4.45 -14.33 -5.43
C ASN A 122 -4.47 -14.41 -3.88
N SER A 123 -3.33 -14.14 -3.23
CA SER A 123 -3.21 -14.04 -1.77
C SER A 123 -3.59 -12.64 -1.28
N TRP A 124 -4.40 -12.54 -0.22
CA TRP A 124 -4.88 -11.26 0.31
C TRP A 124 -4.43 -11.02 1.76
N GLY A 125 -3.94 -9.81 2.04
CA GLY A 125 -3.41 -9.44 3.36
C GLY A 125 -2.08 -10.12 3.66
N SER A 126 -1.76 -10.27 4.95
CA SER A 126 -0.52 -10.90 5.41
C SER A 126 -0.59 -12.43 5.36
N THR A 127 -0.86 -12.99 4.18
CA THR A 127 -0.84 -14.43 3.91
C THR A 127 0.36 -14.82 3.06
N SER A 128 0.67 -16.11 3.02
CA SER A 128 1.66 -16.63 2.08
C SER A 128 1.24 -16.34 0.65
N THR A 129 2.21 -15.97 -0.20
CA THR A 129 1.99 -15.75 -1.63
C THR A 129 1.31 -16.98 -2.24
N ASP A 130 0.29 -16.75 -3.07
CA ASP A 130 -0.50 -17.80 -3.73
C ASP A 130 -1.29 -18.74 -2.81
N SER A 131 -1.46 -18.40 -1.53
CA SER A 131 -2.33 -19.15 -0.60
C SER A 131 -3.80 -19.23 -1.04
N LYS A 132 -4.23 -18.35 -1.95
CA LYS A 132 -5.64 -18.15 -2.38
C LYS A 132 -6.58 -17.85 -1.20
N LYS A 133 -6.02 -17.33 -0.10
CA LYS A 133 -6.72 -17.08 1.16
C LYS A 133 -6.45 -15.67 1.65
N CYS A 134 -7.35 -15.17 2.50
CA CYS A 134 -7.08 -14.05 3.39
C CYS A 134 -6.53 -14.57 4.73
N ALA A 135 -5.98 -13.67 5.56
CA ALA A 135 -5.41 -14.04 6.86
C ALA A 135 -6.39 -14.83 7.75
N CYS A 136 -7.68 -14.50 7.72
CA CYS A 136 -8.72 -15.25 8.45
C CYS A 136 -8.90 -16.67 7.90
N GLY A 137 -8.87 -16.84 6.58
CA GLY A 137 -8.96 -18.13 5.90
C GLY A 137 -7.73 -19.02 6.10
N GLU A 138 -6.52 -18.44 6.23
CA GLU A 138 -5.33 -19.19 6.63
C GLU A 138 -5.41 -19.65 8.09
N ARG A 139 -5.98 -18.83 8.98
CA ARG A 139 -6.17 -19.15 10.41
C ARG A 139 -7.35 -20.11 10.67
N GLY A 140 -8.07 -20.55 9.64
CA GLY A 140 -9.26 -21.40 9.78
C GLY A 140 -10.50 -20.70 10.35
N ASN A 141 -10.46 -19.37 10.51
CA ASN A 141 -11.58 -18.58 10.97
C ASN A 141 -12.33 -18.02 9.77
N THR A 142 -13.29 -18.78 9.24
CA THR A 142 -14.27 -18.27 8.28
C THR A 142 -15.39 -17.60 9.07
N GLY A 143 -15.26 -16.29 9.29
CA GLY A 143 -16.38 -15.48 9.76
C GLY A 143 -17.44 -15.37 8.66
N TYR A 144 -18.67 -15.78 8.99
CA TYR A 144 -19.88 -15.56 8.19
C TYR A 144 -20.30 -14.09 8.20
#